data_AF-A0A2A9KET5-F1
#
_entry.id   AF-A0A2A9KET5-F1
#
_cell.length_a   1.000
_cell.length_b   1.000
_cell.length_c   1.000
_cell.angle_alpha   90.00
_cell.angle_beta   90.00
_cell.angle_gamma   90.00
#
_symmetry.space_group_name_H-M   'P 1'
#
loop_
_entity.id
_entity.type
_entity.pdbx_description
1 polymer ?
#
loop_
_entity_poly.entity_id
_entity_poly.type
_entity_poly.pdbx_seq_one_letter_code
_entity_poly.pdbx_strand_id
1 'polypeptide(L)'
;MRTPTTPDAPTGINLDEQETYDPNHLLDSLIEQLKLKNDAALARALGIAPPVLSKIRHRRLPVGASLLIRMHEVSALTIAELRALMGDRRAQFRVSYKREKSKRG
;
A
#
# COMPACT_ATOMS: atom_id res chain seq x y z
N MET A 1 -24.45 34.74 30.06
CA MET A 1 -24.39 33.39 29.47
C MET A 1 -24.57 33.50 27.96
N ARG A 2 -23.49 33.37 27.18
CA ARG A 2 -23.52 33.25 25.72
C ARG A 2 -22.59 32.10 25.39
N THR A 3 -23.13 31.03 24.82
CA THR A 3 -22.41 29.83 24.43
C THR A 3 -21.42 30.16 23.29
N PRO A 4 -20.20 29.61 23.30
CA PRO A 4 -19.33 29.68 22.14
C PRO A 4 -19.86 28.74 21.06
N THR A 5 -20.26 29.31 19.93
CA THR A 5 -20.43 28.60 18.66
C THR A 5 -19.10 27.98 18.27
N THR A 6 -19.03 26.66 18.27
CA THR A 6 -17.93 25.88 17.67
C THR A 6 -17.82 26.23 16.19
N PRO A 7 -16.70 26.79 15.71
CA PRO A 7 -16.47 26.90 14.28
C PRO A 7 -15.95 25.55 13.76
N ASP A 8 -16.63 25.06 12.73
CA ASP A 8 -16.15 24.16 11.69
C ASP A 8 -15.37 22.91 12.09
N ALA A 9 -16.10 21.79 12.13
CA ALA A 9 -15.55 20.51 11.72
C ALA A 9 -14.88 20.66 10.35
N PRO A 10 -13.66 20.12 10.13
CA PRO A 10 -13.02 20.19 8.83
C PRO A 10 -13.78 19.30 7.84
N THR A 11 -14.74 19.90 7.14
CA THR A 11 -15.27 19.40 5.87
C THR A 11 -14.20 19.65 4.82
N GLY A 12 -13.27 18.71 4.72
CA GLY A 12 -12.28 18.67 3.67
C GLY A 12 -11.98 17.22 3.38
N ILE A 13 -12.81 16.57 2.57
CA ILE A 13 -12.37 15.36 1.88
C ILE A 13 -11.33 15.85 0.86
N ASN A 14 -10.09 15.88 1.33
CA ASN A 14 -8.95 16.40 0.62
C ASN A 14 -8.68 15.42 -0.53
N LEU A 15 -9.01 15.84 -1.75
CA LEU A 15 -8.77 15.09 -3.00
C LEU A 15 -7.27 14.79 -3.24
N ASP A 16 -6.40 15.29 -2.35
CA ASP A 16 -4.94 15.19 -2.36
C ASP A 16 -4.41 13.90 -1.67
N GLU A 17 -5.27 13.07 -1.06
CA GLU A 17 -4.87 11.77 -0.45
C GLU A 17 -4.34 10.75 -1.48
N GLN A 18 -4.48 11.03 -2.78
CA GLN A 18 -3.89 10.25 -3.87
C GLN A 18 -2.57 10.83 -4.39
N GLU A 19 -2.24 12.09 -4.12
CA GLU A 19 -1.02 12.73 -4.65
C GLU A 19 0.26 12.19 -4.01
N THR A 20 0.16 11.64 -2.80
CA THR A 20 1.33 11.14 -2.04
C THR A 20 1.50 9.63 -2.06
N TYR A 21 0.60 8.87 -2.71
CA TYR A 21 0.70 7.42 -2.79
C TYR A 21 1.78 6.98 -3.79
N ASP A 22 2.93 6.52 -3.28
CA ASP A 22 4.01 5.96 -4.08
C ASP A 22 4.41 4.54 -3.65
N PRO A 23 3.86 3.50 -4.30
CA PRO A 23 4.26 2.13 -4.01
C PRO A 23 5.69 1.83 -4.49
N ASN A 24 6.28 2.60 -5.41
CA ASN A 24 7.64 2.34 -5.87
C ASN A 24 8.65 2.53 -4.73
N HIS A 25 8.57 3.66 -4.02
CA HIS A 25 9.42 3.92 -2.86
C HIS A 25 9.36 2.78 -1.83
N LEU A 26 8.16 2.28 -1.49
CA LEU A 26 8.04 1.09 -0.62
C LEU A 26 8.77 -0.14 -1.19
N LEU A 27 8.55 -0.47 -2.46
CA LEU A 27 9.13 -1.68 -3.05
C LEU A 27 10.65 -1.56 -3.17
N ASP A 28 11.18 -0.37 -3.48
CA ASP A 28 12.61 -0.11 -3.54
C ASP A 28 13.26 -0.21 -2.17
N SER A 29 12.66 0.40 -1.14
CA SER A 29 13.14 0.26 0.25
C SER A 29 13.17 -1.19 0.70
N LEU A 30 12.17 -2.00 0.33
CA LEU A 30 12.16 -3.44 0.64
C LEU A 30 13.26 -4.21 -0.09
N ILE A 31 13.55 -3.88 -1.35
CA ILE A 31 14.65 -4.49 -2.10
C ILE A 31 15.99 -4.19 -1.42
N GLU A 32 16.21 -2.95 -1.04
CA GLU A 32 17.43 -2.52 -0.35
C GLU A 32 17.58 -3.17 1.02
N GLN A 33 16.54 -3.11 1.86
CA GLN A 33 16.55 -3.65 3.22
C GLN A 33 16.77 -5.17 3.25
N LEU A 34 16.12 -5.89 2.33
CA LEU A 34 16.23 -7.35 2.22
C LEU A 34 17.44 -7.79 1.38
N LYS A 35 18.25 -6.84 0.88
CA LYS A 35 19.43 -7.09 0.02
C LYS A 35 19.09 -7.93 -1.21
N LEU A 36 17.94 -7.66 -1.82
CA LEU A 36 17.46 -8.37 -3.00
C LEU A 36 18.02 -7.73 -4.26
N LYS A 37 18.16 -8.54 -5.31
CA LYS A 37 18.71 -8.07 -6.60
C LYS A 37 17.69 -7.32 -7.45
N ASN A 38 16.41 -7.69 -7.36
CA ASN A 38 15.34 -7.15 -8.21
C ASN A 38 13.93 -7.52 -7.70
N ASP A 39 12.94 -6.97 -8.39
CA ASP A 39 11.51 -7.24 -8.25
C ASP A 39 11.14 -8.73 -8.28
N ALA A 40 11.80 -9.55 -9.12
CA ALA A 40 11.48 -10.97 -9.18
C ALA A 40 11.88 -11.69 -7.88
N ALA A 41 13.00 -11.30 -7.27
CA ALA A 41 13.41 -11.80 -5.96
C ALA A 41 12.46 -11.31 -4.86
N LEU A 42 12.03 -10.05 -4.91
CA LEU A 42 11.04 -9.52 -3.97
C LEU A 42 9.69 -10.25 -4.07
N ALA A 43 9.20 -10.49 -5.28
CA ALA A 43 7.95 -11.22 -5.50
C ALA A 43 8.01 -12.63 -4.87
N ARG A 44 9.14 -13.32 -5.02
CA ARG A 44 9.38 -14.64 -4.40
C ARG A 44 9.40 -14.57 -2.88
N ALA A 45 10.11 -13.59 -2.31
CA ALA A 45 10.18 -13.39 -0.86
C ALA A 45 8.78 -13.12 -0.27
N LEU A 46 7.99 -12.31 -0.96
CA LEU A 46 6.60 -11.99 -0.58
C LEU A 46 5.60 -13.11 -0.94
N GLY A 47 6.00 -14.19 -1.62
CA GLY A 47 5.09 -15.26 -2.02
C GLY A 47 4.03 -14.84 -3.04
N ILE A 48 4.28 -13.79 -3.83
CA ILE A 48 3.39 -13.30 -4.89
C ILE A 48 3.97 -13.55 -6.27
N ALA A 49 3.11 -13.60 -7.28
CA ALA A 49 3.56 -13.72 -8.67
C ALA A 49 4.19 -12.40 -9.17
N PRO A 50 5.29 -12.44 -9.96
CA PRO A 50 5.90 -11.24 -10.55
C PRO A 50 4.92 -10.28 -11.27
N PRO A 51 3.87 -10.76 -11.99
CA PRO A 51 2.87 -9.88 -12.59
C PRO A 51 2.06 -9.05 -11.59
N VAL A 52 1.92 -9.52 -10.34
CA VAL A 52 1.24 -8.77 -9.27
C VAL A 52 2.10 -7.59 -8.85
N LEU A 53 3.39 -7.83 -8.59
CA LEU A 53 4.35 -6.79 -8.23
C LEU A 53 4.50 -5.75 -9.36
N SER A 54 4.56 -6.20 -10.61
CA SER A 54 4.57 -5.32 -11.78
C SER A 54 3.32 -4.43 -11.83
N LYS A 55 2.11 -4.96 -11.56
CA LYS A 55 0.90 -4.12 -11.50
C LYS A 55 0.94 -3.10 -10.36
N ILE A 56 1.60 -3.41 -9.25
CA ILE A 56 1.77 -2.47 -8.12
C ILE A 56 2.75 -1.35 -8.50
N ARG A 57 3.91 -1.68 -9.09
CA ARG A 57 4.89 -0.71 -9.63
C ARG A 57 4.24 0.32 -10.56
N HIS A 58 3.37 -0.17 -11.45
CA HIS A 58 2.65 0.66 -12.41
C HIS A 58 1.34 1.24 -11.86
N ARG A 59 1.09 1.18 -10.54
CA ARG A 59 -0.12 1.70 -9.87
C ARG A 59 -1.44 1.17 -10.45
N ARG A 60 -1.42 0.01 -11.11
CA ARG A 60 -2.59 -0.71 -11.67
C ARG A 60 -3.25 -1.65 -10.64
N LEU A 61 -2.58 -1.89 -9.53
CA LEU A 61 -3.07 -2.65 -8.39
C LEU A 61 -2.62 -1.95 -7.10
N PRO A 62 -3.54 -1.54 -6.20
CA PRO A 62 -3.16 -0.99 -4.90
C PRO A 62 -2.58 -2.08 -4.00
N VAL A 63 -1.71 -1.69 -3.07
CA VAL A 63 -1.23 -2.60 -2.03
C VAL A 63 -2.38 -2.84 -1.04
N GLY A 64 -2.83 -4.10 -0.98
CA GLY A 64 -3.90 -4.53 -0.09
C GLY A 64 -3.40 -4.92 1.31
N ALA A 65 -4.34 -5.11 2.25
CA ALA A 65 -4.04 -5.49 3.64
C ALA A 65 -3.24 -6.80 3.75
N SER A 66 -3.63 -7.83 3.00
CA SER A 66 -2.94 -9.12 3.01
C SER A 66 -1.48 -9.01 2.54
N LEU A 67 -1.23 -8.18 1.53
CA LEU A 67 0.13 -7.94 1.05
C LEU A 67 0.95 -7.12 2.04
N LEU A 68 0.35 -6.14 2.71
CA LEU A 68 1.01 -5.40 3.79
C LEU A 68 1.39 -6.27 4.97
N ILE A 69 0.51 -7.18 5.39
CA ILE A 69 0.83 -8.16 6.44
C ILE A 69 2.03 -9.01 6.01
N ARG A 70 2.05 -9.47 4.76
CA ARG A 70 3.18 -10.26 4.25
C ARG A 70 4.48 -9.47 4.18
N MET A 71 4.42 -8.20 3.79
CA MET A 71 5.57 -7.30 3.80
C MET A 71 6.10 -7.09 5.22
N HIS A 72 5.20 -6.92 6.20
CA HIS A 72 5.55 -6.81 7.62
C HIS A 72 6.28 -8.04 8.12
N GLU A 73 5.76 -9.24 7.84
CA GLU A 73 6.36 -10.51 8.26
C GLU A 73 7.78 -10.71 7.69
N VAL A 74 7.99 -10.34 6.43
CA VAL A 74 9.27 -10.57 5.73
C VAL A 74 10.31 -9.50 6.05
N SER A 75 9.90 -8.24 6.21
CA SER A 75 10.82 -7.12 6.44
C SER A 75 11.04 -6.77 7.92
N ALA A 76 10.19 -7.30 8.82
CA ALA A 76 10.10 -6.88 10.21
C ALA A 76 9.78 -5.37 10.42
N LEU A 77 9.40 -4.64 9.36
CA LEU A 77 8.88 -3.28 9.46
C LEU A 77 7.44 -3.30 9.95
N THR A 78 7.08 -2.40 10.84
CA THR A 78 5.70 -2.20 11.27
C THR A 78 4.80 -1.78 10.10
N ILE A 79 3.50 -2.07 10.20
CA ILE A 79 2.52 -1.63 9.19
C ILE A 79 2.53 -0.10 9.06
N ALA A 80 2.81 0.65 10.13
CA ALA A 80 2.92 2.10 10.12
C ALA A 80 4.10 2.58 9.26
N GLU A 81 5.28 1.96 9.40
CA GLU A 81 6.46 2.26 8.58
C GLU A 81 6.20 1.94 7.10
N LEU A 82 5.60 0.79 6.81
CA LEU A 82 5.25 0.40 5.43
C LEU A 82 4.28 1.41 4.78
N ARG A 83 3.31 1.92 5.54
CA ARG A 83 2.38 2.96 5.09
C ARG A 83 3.08 4.29 4.88
N ALA A 84 3.98 4.67 5.79
CA ALA A 84 4.78 5.88 5.68
C ALA A 84 5.67 5.85 4.43
N LEU A 85 6.30 4.71 4.13
CA LEU A 85 7.11 4.52 2.92
C LEU A 85 6.28 4.72 1.63
N MET A 86 5.03 4.29 1.61
CA MET A 86 4.14 4.54 0.46
C MET A 86 3.52 5.93 0.44
N GLY A 87 3.67 6.73 1.50
CA GLY A 87 2.85 7.92 1.70
C GLY A 87 1.35 7.61 1.86
N ASP A 88 0.98 6.37 2.21
CA ASP A 88 -0.42 5.94 2.34
C ASP A 88 -1.01 6.37 3.70
N ARG A 89 -1.71 7.51 3.70
CA ARG A 89 -2.39 8.05 4.88
C ARG A 89 -3.80 7.51 5.11
N ARG A 90 -4.25 6.54 4.30
CA ARG A 90 -5.63 6.03 4.38
C ARG A 90 -5.91 5.37 5.73
N ALA A 91 -6.84 5.95 6.47
CA ALA A 91 -7.28 5.43 7.78
C ALA A 91 -8.04 4.09 7.69
N GLN A 92 -8.65 3.77 6.54
CA GLN A 92 -9.48 2.57 6.36
C GLN A 92 -9.05 1.76 5.13
N PHE A 93 -8.87 0.44 5.33
CA PHE A 93 -8.46 -0.49 4.28
C PHE A 93 -9.60 -0.72 3.28
N ARG A 94 -9.32 -0.50 1.99
CA ARG A 94 -10.23 -0.90 0.92
C ARG A 94 -10.02 -2.39 0.62
N VAL A 95 -10.97 -3.24 0.99
CA VAL A 95 -10.98 -4.64 0.59
C VAL A 95 -11.14 -4.71 -0.93
N SER A 96 -10.02 -4.85 -1.64
CA SER A 96 -10.02 -5.01 -3.10
C SER A 96 -10.13 -6.50 -3.44
N TYR A 97 -11.35 -7.06 -3.38
CA TYR A 97 -11.62 -8.36 -3.99
C TYR A 97 -11.62 -8.22 -5.52
N LYS A 98 -10.44 -8.31 -6.15
CA LYS A 98 -10.37 -8.47 -7.60
C LYS A 98 -10.61 -9.93 -7.93
N ARG A 99 -11.85 -10.27 -8.31
CA ARG A 99 -12.23 -11.58 -8.89
C ARG A 99 -11.29 -11.91 -10.04
N GLU A 100 -10.45 -12.93 -9.86
CA GLU A 100 -9.67 -13.51 -10.94
C GLU A 100 -10.63 -14.24 -11.89
N LYS A 101 -10.63 -13.84 -13.16
CA LYS A 101 -11.40 -14.55 -14.20
C LYS A 101 -10.72 -15.90 -14.42
N SER A 102 -11.32 -16.96 -13.90
CA SER A 102 -11.00 -18.33 -14.27
C SER A 102 -11.27 -18.49 -15.77
N LYS A 103 -10.20 -18.61 -16.58
CA LYS A 103 -10.32 -19.22 -17.91
C LYS A 103 -10.45 -20.72 -17.68
N ARG A 104 -11.68 -21.22 -17.64
CA ARG A 104 -11.96 -22.63 -17.90
C ARG A 104 -11.71 -22.86 -19.40
N GLY A 105 -10.86 -23.82 -19.70
CA GLY A 105 -10.69 -24.37 -21.04
C GLY A 105 -11.88 -25.22 -21.46
#